data_AF-A0A0M2M4M2-F1
#
_entry.id   AF-A0A0M2M4M2-F1
#
_cell.length_a   1.000
_cell.length_b   1.000
_cell.length_c   1.000
_cell.angle_alpha   90.00
_cell.angle_beta   90.00
_cell.angle_gamma   90.00
#
_symmetry.space_group_name_H-M   'P 1'
#
loop_
_entity.id
_entity.type
_entity.pdbx_description
1 polymer ?
#
loop_
_entity_poly.entity_id
_entity_poly.type
_entity_poly.pdbx_seq_one_letter_code
_entity_poly.pdbx_strand_id
1 'polypeptide(L)'
;MLTKTAMTAIETTDSKTAKFIARRNRLIDAAATLINQHGLKGMTFANVAELVDMNQNSLAYYFKRKEMLAHAAYMETLGRIADKVAEAATRPDPRARLNHYLHLVFAAQRGMRTGEERPMTVLTGMSSLPEPYRAEATELYQSVLRGMRDWFGPATKPEDLAVNTARAHVVLEGVLWLPVWLRFYAIEDFDRVERRMFEVWERGVAPATSALVHMSFARATPPEPRQEVDIDAFLRAATRLINRDGYRGASVDRIAAELRVTKGSFYHHLEGKDDLVLA
;
A
#
# COMPACT_ATOMS: atom_id res chain seq x y z
N MET A 1 -29.98 -32.62 -24.71
CA MET A 1 -29.61 -33.57 -23.65
C MET A 1 -28.12 -33.86 -23.78
N LEU A 2 -27.29 -33.23 -22.94
CA LEU A 2 -25.88 -33.62 -22.84
C LEU A 2 -25.82 -35.02 -22.22
N THR A 3 -25.06 -35.93 -22.83
CA THR A 3 -24.89 -37.30 -22.33
C THR A 3 -24.23 -37.29 -20.94
N LYS A 4 -24.59 -38.23 -20.08
CA LYS A 4 -24.13 -38.33 -18.69
C LYS A 4 -22.60 -38.21 -18.55
N THR A 5 -21.86 -38.75 -19.51
CA THR A 5 -20.39 -38.69 -19.62
C THR A 5 -19.85 -37.27 -19.87
N ALA A 6 -20.55 -36.46 -20.66
CA ALA A 6 -20.16 -35.07 -20.92
C ALA A 6 -20.39 -34.18 -19.68
N MET A 7 -21.46 -34.44 -18.92
CA MET A 7 -21.70 -33.75 -17.63
C MET A 7 -20.62 -34.09 -16.60
N THR A 8 -20.23 -35.36 -16.46
CA THR A 8 -19.16 -35.76 -15.51
C THR A 8 -17.79 -35.19 -15.88
N ALA A 9 -17.48 -35.03 -17.18
CA ALA A 9 -16.23 -34.42 -17.65
C ALA A 9 -16.18 -32.90 -17.39
N ILE A 10 -17.31 -32.20 -17.54
CA ILE A 10 -17.43 -30.77 -17.21
C ILE A 10 -17.29 -30.57 -15.70
N GLU A 11 -18.02 -31.34 -14.87
CA GLU A 11 -17.95 -31.27 -13.40
C GLU A 11 -16.54 -31.58 -12.85
N THR A 12 -15.84 -32.56 -13.42
CA THR A 12 -14.46 -32.90 -12.99
C THR A 12 -13.43 -31.87 -13.44
N THR A 13 -13.62 -31.22 -14.59
CA THR A 13 -12.76 -30.13 -15.06
C THR A 13 -12.95 -28.87 -14.20
N ASP A 14 -14.21 -28.56 -13.87
CA ASP A 14 -14.58 -27.44 -13.03
C ASP A 14 -14.04 -27.62 -11.59
N SER A 15 -14.17 -28.85 -11.05
CA SER A 15 -13.61 -29.22 -9.74
C SER A 15 -12.08 -29.11 -9.68
N LYS A 16 -11.35 -29.55 -10.72
CA LYS A 16 -9.88 -29.42 -10.77
C LYS A 16 -9.45 -27.96 -10.84
N THR A 17 -10.17 -27.14 -11.60
CA THR A 17 -9.91 -25.70 -11.74
C THR A 17 -10.15 -24.97 -10.42
N ALA A 18 -11.26 -25.26 -9.73
CA ALA A 18 -11.56 -24.72 -8.42
C ALA A 18 -10.48 -25.06 -7.38
N LYS A 19 -10.02 -26.32 -7.34
CA LYS A 19 -8.92 -26.74 -6.45
C LYS A 19 -7.60 -26.02 -6.76
N PHE A 20 -7.29 -25.82 -8.03
CA PHE A 20 -6.10 -25.07 -8.47
C PHE A 20 -6.18 -23.61 -8.01
N ILE A 21 -7.31 -22.93 -8.22
CA ILE A 21 -7.52 -21.54 -7.79
C ILE A 21 -7.43 -21.42 -6.27
N ALA A 22 -8.11 -22.31 -5.53
CA ALA A 22 -8.05 -22.31 -4.07
C ALA A 22 -6.61 -22.48 -3.56
N ARG A 23 -5.83 -23.36 -4.19
CA ARG A 23 -4.42 -23.55 -3.82
C ARG A 23 -3.57 -22.33 -4.15
N ARG A 24 -3.76 -21.74 -5.33
CA ARG A 24 -3.10 -20.50 -5.74
C ARG A 24 -3.40 -19.35 -4.76
N ASN A 25 -4.65 -19.21 -4.33
CA ASN A 25 -5.06 -18.17 -3.40
C ASN A 25 -4.44 -18.36 -2.01
N ARG A 26 -4.31 -19.61 -1.52
CA ARG A 26 -3.58 -19.88 -0.27
C ARG A 26 -2.12 -19.45 -0.32
N LEU A 27 -1.44 -19.65 -1.46
CA LEU A 27 -0.07 -19.16 -1.64
C LEU A 27 0.01 -17.63 -1.61
N ILE A 28 -0.97 -16.96 -2.22
CA ILE A 28 -1.08 -15.49 -2.20
C ILE A 28 -1.32 -14.99 -0.76
N ASP A 29 -2.19 -15.65 0.01
CA ASP A 29 -2.48 -15.27 1.40
C ASP A 29 -1.25 -15.46 2.32
N ALA A 30 -0.50 -16.54 2.11
CA ALA A 30 0.76 -16.79 2.80
C ALA A 30 1.81 -15.73 2.44
N ALA A 31 1.91 -15.35 1.17
CA ALA A 31 2.81 -14.28 0.73
C ALA A 31 2.42 -12.94 1.35
N ALA A 32 1.13 -12.58 1.37
CA ALA A 32 0.64 -11.36 2.01
C ALA A 32 1.03 -11.32 3.50
N THR A 33 0.83 -12.44 4.21
CA THR A 33 1.21 -12.58 5.63
C THR A 33 2.70 -12.36 5.85
N LEU A 34 3.56 -13.02 5.06
CA LEU A 34 5.01 -12.92 5.20
C LEU A 34 5.54 -11.54 4.78
N ILE A 35 4.96 -10.91 3.76
CA ILE A 35 5.31 -9.53 3.36
C ILE A 35 4.93 -8.56 4.48
N ASN A 36 3.77 -8.72 5.12
CA ASN A 36 3.34 -7.86 6.21
C ASN A 36 4.25 -7.98 7.45
N GLN A 37 4.78 -9.18 7.71
CA GLN A 37 5.65 -9.44 8.87
C GLN A 37 7.12 -9.08 8.64
N HIS A 38 7.64 -9.32 7.43
CA HIS A 38 9.08 -9.29 7.15
C HIS A 38 9.46 -8.41 5.96
N GLY A 39 8.49 -7.74 5.34
CA GLY A 39 8.65 -6.98 4.11
C GLY A 39 8.88 -7.87 2.88
N LEU A 40 8.85 -7.25 1.69
CA LEU A 40 9.04 -7.95 0.42
C LEU A 40 10.38 -8.70 0.35
N LYS A 41 11.45 -8.12 0.89
CA LYS A 41 12.78 -8.76 0.87
C LYS A 41 12.84 -10.01 1.76
N GLY A 42 12.11 -10.02 2.87
CA GLY A 42 12.06 -11.13 3.82
C GLY A 42 11.16 -12.30 3.37
N MET A 43 10.27 -12.07 2.40
CA MET A 43 9.47 -13.13 1.80
C MET A 43 10.32 -13.98 0.83
N THR A 44 10.27 -15.30 1.02
CA THR A 44 11.00 -16.30 0.23
C THR A 44 10.07 -17.45 -0.16
N PHE A 45 10.46 -18.27 -1.14
CA PHE A 45 9.69 -19.48 -1.42
C PHE A 45 9.78 -20.52 -0.30
N ALA A 46 10.89 -20.54 0.45
CA ALA A 46 11.07 -21.47 1.56
C ALA A 46 10.04 -21.22 2.67
N ASN A 47 9.98 -19.99 3.19
CA ASN A 47 9.05 -19.66 4.27
C ASN A 47 7.58 -19.63 3.80
N VAL A 48 7.28 -19.31 2.53
CA VAL A 48 5.92 -19.49 2.00
C VAL A 48 5.53 -20.96 1.98
N ALA A 49 6.39 -21.83 1.44
CA ALA A 49 6.12 -23.25 1.32
C ALA A 49 5.94 -23.90 2.70
N GLU A 50 6.77 -23.53 3.67
CA GLU A 50 6.63 -23.91 5.07
C GLU A 50 5.29 -23.45 5.67
N LEU A 51 4.92 -22.18 5.48
CA LEU A 51 3.67 -21.63 6.03
C LEU A 51 2.41 -22.31 5.48
N VAL A 52 2.44 -22.80 4.24
CA VAL A 52 1.29 -23.52 3.63
C VAL A 52 1.38 -25.05 3.71
N ASP A 53 2.37 -25.58 4.43
CA ASP A 53 2.70 -27.02 4.52
C ASP A 53 2.82 -27.68 3.14
N MET A 54 3.68 -27.12 2.29
CA MET A 54 3.98 -27.61 0.95
C MET A 54 5.48 -27.66 0.68
N ASN A 55 5.88 -28.50 -0.27
CA ASN A 55 7.24 -28.45 -0.80
C ASN A 55 7.41 -27.31 -1.83
N GLN A 56 8.65 -26.80 -1.96
CA GLN A 56 8.97 -25.70 -2.87
C GLN A 56 8.71 -26.04 -4.34
N ASN A 57 8.85 -27.30 -4.75
CA ASN A 57 8.60 -27.73 -6.13
C ASN A 57 7.11 -27.56 -6.51
N SER A 58 6.22 -27.83 -5.56
CA SER A 58 4.78 -27.67 -5.71
C SER A 58 4.38 -26.20 -5.78
N LEU A 59 5.08 -25.33 -5.05
CA LEU A 59 4.92 -23.86 -5.17
C LEU A 59 5.37 -23.37 -6.54
N ALA A 60 6.52 -23.85 -7.04
CA ALA A 60 7.09 -23.49 -8.35
C ALA A 60 6.20 -23.88 -9.55
N TYR A 61 5.20 -24.75 -9.34
CA TYR A 61 4.15 -25.02 -10.32
C TYR A 61 3.22 -23.81 -10.52
N TYR A 62 2.92 -23.06 -9.45
CA TYR A 62 2.02 -21.89 -9.48
C TYR A 62 2.75 -20.58 -9.76
N PHE A 63 3.94 -20.41 -9.17
CA PHE A 63 4.69 -19.16 -9.28
C PHE A 63 6.17 -19.46 -9.56
N LYS A 64 6.69 -18.94 -10.69
CA LYS A 64 8.07 -19.22 -11.11
C LYS A 64 9.14 -18.48 -10.32
N ARG A 65 8.79 -17.32 -9.76
CA ARG A 65 9.70 -16.44 -9.02
C ARG A 65 8.96 -15.80 -7.85
N LYS A 66 9.68 -15.45 -6.79
CA LYS A 66 9.07 -14.79 -5.62
C LYS A 66 8.43 -13.46 -5.97
N GLU A 67 8.99 -12.73 -6.94
CA GLU A 67 8.47 -11.45 -7.39
C GLU A 67 7.13 -11.61 -8.11
N MET A 68 6.90 -12.73 -8.80
CA MET A 68 5.60 -13.03 -9.41
C MET A 68 4.54 -13.32 -8.35
N LEU A 69 4.91 -14.03 -7.28
CA LEU A 69 4.01 -14.30 -6.15
C LEU A 69 3.71 -13.01 -5.37
N ALA A 70 4.74 -12.20 -5.10
CA ALA A 70 4.56 -10.90 -4.47
C ALA A 70 3.67 -9.98 -5.31
N HIS A 71 3.92 -9.90 -6.63
CA HIS A 71 3.08 -9.17 -7.57
C HIS A 71 1.62 -9.61 -7.47
N ALA A 72 1.34 -10.92 -7.48
CA ALA A 72 -0.02 -11.44 -7.33
C ALA A 72 -0.67 -11.02 -6.00
N ALA A 73 0.09 -10.96 -4.89
CA ALA A 73 -0.41 -10.49 -3.59
C ALA A 73 -0.73 -8.99 -3.57
N TYR A 74 0.07 -8.17 -4.26
CA TYR A 74 -0.24 -6.75 -4.47
C TYR A 74 -1.47 -6.56 -5.35
N MET A 75 -1.57 -7.27 -6.47
CA MET A 75 -2.70 -7.17 -7.39
C MET A 75 -4.02 -7.60 -6.73
N GLU A 76 -4.01 -8.67 -5.93
CA GLU A 76 -5.18 -9.08 -5.13
C GLU A 76 -5.61 -7.97 -4.18
N THR A 77 -4.66 -7.35 -3.48
CA THR A 77 -4.94 -6.28 -2.53
C THR A 77 -5.50 -5.04 -3.23
N LEU A 78 -4.86 -4.60 -4.31
CA LEU A 78 -5.30 -3.45 -5.11
C LEU A 78 -6.68 -3.70 -5.74
N GLY A 79 -6.96 -4.92 -6.20
CA GLY A 79 -8.27 -5.32 -6.68
C GLY A 79 -9.34 -5.17 -5.60
N ARG A 80 -9.09 -5.71 -4.39
CA ARG A 80 -10.00 -5.55 -3.24
C ARG A 80 -10.20 -4.10 -2.81
N ILE A 81 -9.23 -3.22 -3.02
CA ILE A 81 -9.38 -1.77 -2.79
C ILE A 81 -10.22 -1.16 -3.92
N ALA A 82 -9.95 -1.51 -5.18
CA ALA A 82 -10.72 -1.06 -6.33
C ALA A 82 -12.20 -1.42 -6.21
N ASP A 83 -12.52 -2.64 -5.76
CA ASP A 83 -13.89 -3.11 -5.53
C ASP A 83 -14.59 -2.26 -4.46
N LYS A 84 -13.93 -1.99 -3.32
CA LYS A 84 -14.47 -1.09 -2.28
C LYS A 84 -14.67 0.32 -2.82
N VAL A 85 -13.76 0.79 -3.68
CA VAL A 85 -13.87 2.12 -4.28
C VAL A 85 -15.08 2.19 -5.24
N ALA A 86 -15.25 1.16 -6.07
CA ALA A 86 -16.38 1.06 -6.98
C ALA A 86 -17.71 0.92 -6.22
N GLU A 87 -17.75 0.11 -5.16
CA GLU A 87 -18.94 -0.07 -4.33
C GLU A 87 -19.34 1.23 -3.63
N ALA A 88 -18.39 1.93 -3.01
CA ALA A 88 -18.65 3.21 -2.38
C ALA A 88 -19.14 4.27 -3.38
N ALA A 89 -18.66 4.25 -4.62
CA ALA A 89 -19.10 5.18 -5.67
C ALA A 89 -20.62 5.11 -5.96
N THR A 90 -21.29 4.00 -5.62
CA THR A 90 -22.74 3.83 -5.76
C THR A 90 -23.57 4.75 -4.85
N ARG A 91 -22.94 5.34 -3.82
CA ARG A 91 -23.59 6.26 -2.89
C ARG A 91 -23.85 7.63 -3.54
N PRO A 92 -24.93 8.34 -3.14
CA PRO A 92 -25.44 9.50 -3.89
C PRO A 92 -24.51 10.73 -3.87
N ASP A 93 -23.79 10.95 -2.78
CA ASP A 93 -22.98 12.15 -2.56
C ASP A 93 -21.58 11.84 -2.01
N PRO A 94 -20.59 12.75 -2.13
CA PRO A 94 -19.21 12.51 -1.69
C PRO A 94 -19.08 12.08 -0.23
N ARG A 95 -19.91 12.65 0.67
CA ARG A 95 -19.88 12.31 2.09
C ARG A 95 -20.36 10.88 2.32
N ALA A 96 -21.46 10.48 1.68
CA ALA A 96 -21.99 9.12 1.77
C ALA A 96 -21.02 8.09 1.17
N ARG A 97 -20.33 8.43 0.07
CA ARG A 97 -19.27 7.59 -0.53
C ARG A 97 -18.12 7.36 0.45
N LEU A 98 -17.61 8.43 1.07
CA LEU A 98 -16.54 8.35 2.06
C LEU A 98 -16.94 7.52 3.28
N ASN A 99 -18.15 7.74 3.81
CA ASN A 99 -18.64 7.02 4.97
C ASN A 99 -18.74 5.51 4.68
N HIS A 100 -19.34 5.15 3.54
CA HIS A 100 -19.48 3.75 3.11
C HIS A 100 -18.12 3.09 2.85
N TYR A 101 -17.20 3.79 2.20
CA TYR A 101 -15.84 3.27 1.99
C TYR A 101 -15.13 2.98 3.32
N LEU A 102 -15.22 3.92 4.28
CA LEU A 102 -14.61 3.73 5.59
C LEU A 102 -15.23 2.52 6.31
N HIS A 103 -16.55 2.36 6.24
CA HIS A 103 -17.24 1.20 6.78
C HIS A 103 -16.74 -0.12 6.18
N LEU A 104 -16.62 -0.20 4.84
CA LEU A 104 -16.07 -1.38 4.15
C LEU A 104 -14.63 -1.69 4.57
N VAL A 105 -13.82 -0.66 4.80
CA VAL A 105 -12.44 -0.82 5.27
C VAL A 105 -12.43 -1.36 6.71
N PHE A 106 -13.20 -0.79 7.63
CA PHE A 106 -13.26 -1.25 9.02
C PHE A 106 -13.86 -2.65 9.15
N ALA A 107 -14.88 -2.99 8.35
CA ALA A 107 -15.43 -4.34 8.24
C ALA A 107 -14.35 -5.34 7.80
N ALA A 108 -13.55 -5.01 6.78
CA ALA A 108 -12.42 -5.84 6.35
C ALA A 108 -11.35 -5.99 7.44
N GLN A 109 -11.03 -4.91 8.19
CA GLN A 109 -10.09 -4.98 9.31
C GLN A 109 -10.60 -5.88 10.44
N ARG A 110 -11.90 -5.81 10.76
CA ARG A 110 -12.56 -6.68 11.73
C ARG A 110 -12.46 -8.13 11.29
N GLY A 111 -12.86 -8.43 10.06
CA GLY A 111 -12.79 -9.77 9.47
C GLY A 111 -11.38 -10.36 9.46
N MET A 112 -10.36 -9.54 9.16
CA MET A 112 -8.97 -10.02 9.13
C MET A 112 -8.46 -10.38 10.53
N ARG A 113 -8.99 -9.74 11.59
CA ARG A 113 -8.64 -10.07 12.98
C ARG A 113 -9.39 -11.25 13.55
N THR A 114 -10.64 -11.44 13.14
CA THR A 114 -11.45 -12.59 13.53
C THR A 114 -11.11 -13.84 12.71
N GLY A 115 -10.33 -13.69 11.62
CA GLY A 115 -9.97 -14.78 10.71
C GLY A 115 -11.05 -15.09 9.67
N GLU A 116 -12.08 -14.25 9.56
CA GLU A 116 -13.17 -14.35 8.59
C GLU A 116 -12.79 -13.80 7.22
N GLU A 117 -11.81 -12.89 7.16
CA GLU A 117 -11.29 -12.29 5.93
C GLU A 117 -9.83 -12.66 5.66
N ARG A 118 -9.51 -12.81 4.38
CA ARG A 118 -8.14 -13.10 3.91
C ARG A 118 -7.23 -11.88 4.13
N PRO A 119 -5.92 -12.09 4.41
CA PRO A 119 -4.97 -11.01 4.63
C PRO A 119 -4.84 -10.11 3.40
N MET A 120 -4.61 -8.83 3.64
CA MET A 120 -4.26 -7.83 2.61
C MET A 120 -2.79 -7.46 2.72
N THR A 121 -2.08 -7.36 1.60
CA THR A 121 -0.65 -7.04 1.57
C THR A 121 -0.44 -5.53 1.76
N VAL A 122 0.44 -5.12 2.68
CA VAL A 122 0.82 -3.71 2.81
C VAL A 122 1.54 -3.23 1.53
N LEU A 123 1.15 -2.07 1.01
CA LEU A 123 1.60 -1.60 -0.31
C LEU A 123 2.99 -0.93 -0.31
N THR A 124 3.63 -0.78 0.86
CA THR A 124 4.91 -0.07 1.02
C THR A 124 6.06 -0.68 0.21
N GLY A 125 6.06 -2.00 0.00
CA GLY A 125 7.08 -2.69 -0.80
C GLY A 125 6.81 -2.71 -2.31
N MET A 126 5.69 -2.15 -2.78
CA MET A 126 5.27 -2.21 -4.18
C MET A 126 6.30 -1.57 -5.12
N SER A 127 6.90 -0.45 -4.72
CA SER A 127 7.94 0.26 -5.50
C SER A 127 9.22 -0.55 -5.67
N SER A 128 9.45 -1.56 -4.84
CA SER A 128 10.64 -2.43 -4.90
C SER A 128 10.47 -3.64 -5.83
N LEU A 129 9.29 -3.83 -6.45
CA LEU A 129 9.11 -4.85 -7.48
C LEU A 129 9.99 -4.56 -8.70
N PRO A 130 10.51 -5.59 -9.40
CA PRO A 130 11.14 -5.40 -10.70
C PRO A 130 10.09 -5.15 -11.79
N GLU A 131 10.54 -4.64 -12.95
CA GLU A 131 9.70 -4.62 -14.14
C GLU A 131 9.45 -6.05 -14.68
N PRO A 132 8.29 -6.32 -15.31
CA PRO A 132 7.18 -5.39 -15.58
C PRO A 132 6.18 -5.24 -14.41
N TYR A 133 6.33 -6.05 -13.34
CA TYR A 133 5.36 -6.13 -12.24
C TYR A 133 5.14 -4.80 -11.52
N ARG A 134 6.18 -3.98 -11.42
CA ARG A 134 6.05 -2.65 -10.83
C ARG A 134 5.15 -1.73 -11.65
N ALA A 135 5.31 -1.72 -12.97
CA ALA A 135 4.45 -0.93 -13.85
C ALA A 135 3.00 -1.37 -13.76
N GLU A 136 2.74 -2.68 -13.81
CA GLU A 136 1.38 -3.26 -13.70
C GLU A 136 0.69 -2.89 -12.37
N ALA A 137 1.39 -3.07 -11.25
CA ALA A 137 0.85 -2.69 -9.94
C ALA A 137 0.64 -1.17 -9.80
N THR A 138 1.55 -0.37 -10.36
CA THR A 138 1.45 1.09 -10.36
C THR A 138 0.24 1.56 -11.17
N GLU A 139 -0.01 0.96 -12.33
CA GLU A 139 -1.15 1.29 -13.18
C GLU A 139 -2.49 1.02 -12.46
N LEU A 140 -2.61 -0.14 -11.79
CA LEU A 140 -3.81 -0.46 -11.02
C LEU A 140 -3.97 0.47 -9.81
N TYR A 141 -2.90 0.78 -9.08
CA TYR A 141 -2.94 1.77 -8.00
C TYR A 141 -3.40 3.16 -8.48
N GLN A 142 -2.88 3.61 -9.62
CA GLN A 142 -3.33 4.88 -10.22
C GLN A 142 -4.80 4.82 -10.64
N SER A 143 -5.29 3.67 -11.10
CA SER A 143 -6.71 3.48 -11.41
C SER A 143 -7.60 3.61 -10.17
N VAL A 144 -7.21 2.99 -9.06
CA VAL A 144 -7.87 3.13 -7.75
C VAL A 144 -7.93 4.60 -7.32
N LEU A 145 -6.79 5.30 -7.41
CA LEU A 145 -6.71 6.72 -7.05
C LEU A 145 -7.64 7.58 -7.91
N ARG A 146 -7.68 7.33 -9.23
CA ARG A 146 -8.61 8.01 -10.14
C ARG A 146 -10.07 7.76 -9.76
N GLY A 147 -10.45 6.50 -9.51
CA GLY A 147 -11.82 6.15 -9.11
C GLY A 147 -12.25 6.83 -7.82
N MET A 148 -11.37 6.91 -6.83
CA MET A 148 -11.64 7.62 -5.57
C MET A 148 -11.69 9.13 -5.74
N ARG A 149 -10.80 9.72 -6.55
CA ARG A 149 -10.80 11.16 -6.86
C ARG A 149 -12.12 11.60 -7.48
N ASP A 150 -12.69 10.78 -8.35
CA ASP A 150 -13.93 11.09 -9.05
C ASP A 150 -15.15 11.14 -8.10
N TRP A 151 -15.02 10.68 -6.85
CA TRP A 151 -16.05 10.85 -5.83
C TRP A 151 -16.33 12.29 -5.47
N PHE A 152 -15.33 13.17 -5.56
CA PHE A 152 -15.37 14.55 -5.08
C PHE A 152 -15.96 15.55 -6.09
N GLY A 153 -16.58 15.02 -7.15
CA GLY A 153 -17.25 15.81 -8.18
C GLY A 153 -16.35 16.20 -9.35
N PRO A 154 -16.93 16.84 -10.37
CA PRO A 154 -16.20 17.22 -11.58
C PRO A 154 -15.13 18.27 -11.28
N ALA A 155 -13.98 18.14 -11.94
CA ALA A 155 -12.94 19.16 -11.93
C ALA A 155 -13.09 20.03 -13.18
N THR A 156 -13.38 21.32 -13.02
CA THR A 156 -13.54 22.27 -14.14
C THR A 156 -12.25 23.01 -14.47
N LYS A 157 -11.37 23.14 -13.47
CA LYS A 157 -10.06 23.78 -13.58
C LYS A 157 -8.95 22.86 -13.05
N PRO A 158 -7.68 23.09 -13.44
CA PRO A 158 -6.54 22.31 -12.91
C PRO A 158 -6.45 22.30 -11.38
N GLU A 159 -6.84 23.40 -10.72
CA GLU A 159 -6.88 23.52 -9.26
C GLU A 159 -7.90 22.57 -8.62
N ASP A 160 -9.09 22.45 -9.21
CA ASP A 160 -10.13 21.51 -8.72
C ASP A 160 -9.62 20.06 -8.79
N LEU A 161 -8.94 19.71 -9.87
CA LEU A 161 -8.36 18.38 -10.06
C LEU A 161 -7.27 18.11 -9.03
N ALA A 162 -6.40 19.10 -8.76
CA ALA A 162 -5.36 18.99 -7.76
C ALA A 162 -5.95 18.79 -6.36
N VAL A 163 -6.97 19.57 -5.99
CA VAL A 163 -7.68 19.44 -4.69
C VAL A 163 -8.35 18.07 -4.56
N ASN A 164 -9.06 17.60 -5.59
CA ASN A 164 -9.71 16.29 -5.54
C ASN A 164 -8.69 15.14 -5.49
N THR A 165 -7.54 15.29 -6.16
CA THR A 165 -6.44 14.33 -6.11
C THR A 165 -5.81 14.29 -4.71
N ALA A 166 -5.61 15.46 -4.09
CA ALA A 166 -5.13 15.56 -2.71
C ALA A 166 -6.11 14.91 -1.72
N ARG A 167 -7.42 15.15 -1.87
CA ARG A 167 -8.47 14.49 -1.06
C ARG A 167 -8.42 12.97 -1.19
N ALA A 168 -8.31 12.45 -2.41
CA ALA A 168 -8.20 11.00 -2.65
C ALA A 168 -6.95 10.41 -1.98
N HIS A 169 -5.80 11.09 -2.07
CA HIS A 169 -4.59 10.66 -1.37
C HIS A 169 -4.75 10.66 0.15
N VAL A 170 -5.33 11.71 0.74
CA VAL A 170 -5.56 11.78 2.20
C VAL A 170 -6.41 10.61 2.68
N VAL A 171 -7.46 10.27 1.94
CA VAL A 171 -8.33 9.14 2.27
C VAL A 171 -7.58 7.82 2.13
N LEU A 172 -6.94 7.58 0.98
CA LEU A 172 -6.27 6.32 0.69
C LEU A 172 -5.09 6.06 1.64
N GLU A 173 -4.22 7.04 1.84
CA GLU A 173 -3.09 6.92 2.78
C GLU A 173 -3.57 6.77 4.23
N GLY A 174 -4.63 7.50 4.61
CA GLY A 174 -5.24 7.39 5.93
C GLY A 174 -5.71 5.97 6.23
N VAL A 175 -6.35 5.29 5.26
CA VAL A 175 -6.81 3.90 5.45
C VAL A 175 -5.71 2.86 5.31
N LEU A 176 -4.70 3.08 4.45
CA LEU A 176 -3.61 2.14 4.26
C LEU A 176 -2.75 1.98 5.53
N TRP A 177 -2.73 2.99 6.39
CA TRP A 177 -2.06 2.93 7.69
C TRP A 177 -2.88 2.29 8.81
N LEU A 178 -4.19 2.06 8.63
CA LEU A 178 -5.06 1.46 9.65
C LEU A 178 -4.48 0.21 10.33
N PRO A 179 -3.95 -0.80 9.60
CA PRO A 179 -3.40 -2.00 10.24
C PRO A 179 -2.30 -1.70 11.26
N VAL A 180 -1.51 -0.64 11.04
CA VAL A 180 -0.37 -0.29 11.88
C VAL A 180 -0.81 0.24 13.24
N TRP A 181 -1.87 1.05 13.28
CA TRP A 181 -2.31 1.70 14.51
C TRP A 181 -3.56 1.07 15.14
N LEU A 182 -4.41 0.39 14.36
CA LEU A 182 -5.54 -0.36 14.91
C LEU A 182 -5.07 -1.44 15.89
N ARG A 183 -3.83 -1.94 15.79
CA ARG A 183 -3.24 -2.92 16.75
C ARG A 183 -3.28 -2.47 18.21
N PHE A 184 -3.42 -1.17 18.43
CA PHE A 184 -3.55 -0.57 19.76
C PHE A 184 -5.00 -0.47 20.26
N TYR A 185 -5.97 -0.92 19.47
CA TYR A 185 -7.40 -0.89 19.80
C TYR A 185 -7.98 -2.31 19.83
N ALA A 186 -8.90 -2.53 20.76
CA ALA A 186 -9.73 -3.72 20.79
C ALA A 186 -10.70 -3.74 19.59
N ILE A 187 -11.15 -4.93 19.18
CA ILE A 187 -12.04 -5.08 18.01
C ILE A 187 -13.40 -4.42 18.29
N GLU A 188 -13.84 -4.43 19.54
CA GLU A 188 -15.08 -3.83 20.03
C GLU A 188 -15.05 -2.30 19.91
N ASP A 189 -13.85 -1.70 19.91
CA ASP A 189 -13.68 -0.25 19.78
C ASP A 189 -13.74 0.25 18.33
N PHE A 190 -13.73 -0.64 17.34
CA PHE A 190 -13.61 -0.25 15.93
C PHE A 190 -14.71 0.70 15.48
N ASP A 191 -15.96 0.52 15.92
CA ASP A 191 -17.07 1.42 15.57
C ASP A 191 -16.85 2.84 16.13
N ARG A 192 -16.22 2.95 17.32
CA ARG A 192 -15.83 4.25 17.88
C ARG A 192 -14.73 4.88 17.04
N VAL A 193 -13.71 4.10 16.67
CA VAL A 193 -12.57 4.56 15.89
C VAL A 193 -13.02 5.02 14.50
N GLU A 194 -13.82 4.21 13.80
CA GLU A 194 -14.41 4.51 12.49
C GLU A 194 -15.13 5.86 12.52
N ARG A 195 -16.04 6.03 13.49
CA ARG A 195 -16.81 7.27 13.66
C ARG A 195 -15.92 8.49 13.92
N ARG A 196 -14.87 8.36 14.73
CA ARG A 196 -13.94 9.47 15.02
C ARG A 196 -13.06 9.83 13.83
N MET A 197 -12.61 8.83 13.08
CA MET A 197 -11.85 9.04 11.85
C MET A 197 -12.70 9.75 10.80
N PHE A 198 -13.97 9.33 10.64
CA PHE A 198 -14.91 10.01 9.76
C PHE A 198 -15.18 11.46 10.20
N GLU A 199 -15.36 11.70 11.50
CA GLU A 199 -15.54 13.04 12.05
C GLU A 199 -14.38 13.98 11.72
N VAL A 200 -13.14 13.50 11.80
CA VAL A 200 -11.93 14.27 11.43
C VAL A 200 -11.90 14.59 9.94
N TRP A 201 -12.27 13.65 9.06
CA TRP A 201 -12.34 13.93 7.63
C TRP A 201 -13.47 14.88 7.26
N GLU A 202 -14.59 14.79 7.97
CA GLU A 202 -15.77 15.60 7.73
C GLU A 202 -15.60 17.04 8.22
N ARG A 203 -15.05 17.21 9.43
CA ARG A 203 -15.03 18.50 10.14
C ARG A 203 -13.65 19.14 10.19
N GLY A 204 -12.61 18.39 9.85
CA GLY A 204 -11.22 18.79 10.02
C GLY A 204 -10.74 18.66 11.48
N VAL A 205 -9.52 19.13 11.72
CA VAL A 205 -8.84 19.06 13.03
C VAL A 205 -8.81 20.41 13.76
N ALA A 206 -9.25 21.49 13.12
CA ALA A 206 -9.21 22.84 13.66
C ALA A 206 -10.46 23.63 13.27
N PRO A 207 -10.94 24.54 14.13
CA PRO A 207 -12.01 25.47 13.78
C PRO A 207 -11.65 26.33 12.56
N ALA A 208 -12.64 26.77 11.80
CA ALA A 208 -12.45 27.64 10.64
C ALA A 208 -11.75 28.98 10.99
N THR A 209 -11.80 29.39 12.25
CA THR A 209 -11.14 30.60 12.78
C THR A 209 -9.69 30.37 13.21
N SER A 210 -9.16 29.14 13.13
CA SER A 210 -7.81 28.82 13.56
C SER A 210 -6.75 29.40 12.62
N ALA A 211 -5.61 29.82 13.18
CA ALA A 211 -4.43 30.23 12.41
C ALA A 211 -3.95 29.14 11.44
N LEU A 212 -4.24 27.86 11.72
CA LEU A 212 -3.94 26.74 10.84
C LEU A 212 -4.65 26.82 9.49
N VAL A 213 -5.83 27.45 9.42
CA VAL A 213 -6.60 27.62 8.18
C VAL A 213 -5.91 28.59 7.22
N HIS A 214 -5.13 29.52 7.76
CA HIS A 214 -4.34 30.49 7.01
C HIS A 214 -2.88 30.06 6.83
N MET A 215 -2.49 28.90 7.35
CA MET A 215 -1.13 28.38 7.22
C MET A 215 -0.89 28.04 5.75
N SER A 216 -0.04 28.82 5.10
CA SER A 216 0.37 28.59 3.73
C SER A 216 1.52 27.59 3.71
N PHE A 217 1.28 26.43 3.10
CA PHE A 217 2.33 25.50 2.69
C PHE A 217 2.87 25.87 1.31
N ALA A 218 2.96 27.17 0.99
CA ALA A 218 3.57 27.64 -0.24
C ALA A 218 4.91 26.89 -0.42
N ARG A 219 5.08 26.35 -1.62
CA ARG A 219 6.28 25.59 -1.98
C ARG A 219 7.47 26.47 -1.64
N ALA A 220 8.28 26.05 -0.65
CA ALA A 220 9.52 26.75 -0.36
C ALA A 220 10.27 26.89 -1.67
N THR A 221 10.68 28.11 -2.00
CA THR A 221 11.50 28.37 -3.18
C THR A 221 12.68 27.40 -3.10
N PRO A 222 12.93 26.56 -4.12
CA PRO A 222 14.08 25.67 -4.10
C PRO A 222 15.30 26.52 -3.77
N PRO A 223 16.09 26.17 -2.73
CA PRO A 223 17.30 26.92 -2.45
C PRO A 223 18.15 26.93 -3.72
N GLU A 224 18.83 28.05 -3.99
CA GLU A 224 19.78 28.13 -5.11
C GLU A 224 20.75 26.93 -5.03
N PRO A 225 21.16 26.36 -6.17
CA PRO A 225 22.08 25.23 -6.18
C PRO A 225 23.36 25.63 -5.45
N ARG A 226 23.49 25.19 -4.20
CA ARG A 226 24.70 25.37 -3.39
C ARG A 226 25.80 24.50 -4.01
N GLN A 227 26.99 25.06 -4.14
CA GLN A 227 28.17 24.36 -4.66
C GLN A 227 28.63 23.20 -3.75
N GLU A 228 28.25 23.21 -2.48
CA GLU A 228 28.53 22.14 -1.52
C GLU A 228 27.27 21.39 -1.09
N VAL A 229 27.39 20.07 -1.00
CA VAL A 229 26.34 19.18 -0.50
C VAL A 229 26.34 19.27 1.03
N ASP A 230 25.42 20.08 1.55
CA ASP A 230 25.19 20.27 2.99
C ASP A 230 24.58 19.02 3.66
N ILE A 231 24.63 18.93 4.99
CA ILE A 231 24.01 17.87 5.80
C ILE A 231 22.54 17.64 5.42
N ASP A 232 21.84 18.73 5.12
CA ASP A 232 20.46 18.80 4.70
C ASP A 232 20.18 18.03 3.39
N ALA A 233 21.17 17.98 2.49
CA ALA A 233 21.08 17.19 1.26
C ALA A 233 21.27 15.69 1.53
N PHE A 234 22.19 15.33 2.44
CA PHE A 234 22.37 13.96 2.91
C PHE A 234 21.11 13.44 3.62
N LEU A 235 20.51 14.22 4.52
CA LEU A 235 19.26 13.86 5.21
C LEU A 235 18.11 13.65 4.23
N ARG A 236 17.96 14.52 3.22
CA ARG A 236 16.95 14.37 2.16
C ARG A 236 17.17 13.11 1.31
N ALA A 237 18.40 12.83 0.91
CA ALA A 237 18.74 11.63 0.14
C ALA A 237 18.53 10.36 0.96
N ALA A 238 18.95 10.37 2.23
CA ALA A 238 18.72 9.28 3.17
C ALA A 238 17.23 9.03 3.38
N THR A 239 16.44 10.06 3.64
CA THR A 239 14.98 9.96 3.80
C THR A 239 14.33 9.30 2.59
N ARG A 240 14.70 9.72 1.38
CA ARG A 240 14.19 9.09 0.14
C ARG A 240 14.59 7.62 0.02
N LEU A 241 15.86 7.30 0.28
CA LEU A 241 16.37 5.92 0.21
C LEU A 241 15.74 5.02 1.27
N ILE A 242 15.55 5.51 2.49
CA ILE A 242 14.89 4.79 3.60
C ILE A 242 13.42 4.54 3.24
N ASN A 243 12.71 5.53 2.72
CA ASN A 243 11.32 5.37 2.31
C ASN A 243 11.16 4.38 1.15
N ARG A 244 12.13 4.31 0.22
CA ARG A 244 12.07 3.44 -0.96
C ARG A 244 12.55 2.01 -0.69
N ASP A 245 13.67 1.86 0.02
CA ASP A 245 14.41 0.61 0.16
C ASP A 245 14.46 0.09 1.62
N GLY A 246 13.78 0.79 2.54
CA GLY A 246 13.82 0.56 3.98
C GLY A 246 15.11 1.05 4.64
N TYR A 247 15.13 1.13 5.98
CA TYR A 247 16.30 1.58 6.72
C TYR A 247 17.55 0.80 6.32
N ARG A 248 17.50 -0.53 6.29
CA ARG A 248 18.64 -1.38 5.90
C ARG A 248 19.13 -1.15 4.46
N GLY A 249 18.26 -0.71 3.54
CA GLY A 249 18.58 -0.50 2.12
C GLY A 249 19.31 0.82 1.81
N ALA A 250 19.29 1.78 2.73
CA ALA A 250 19.93 3.09 2.60
C ALA A 250 21.37 3.09 3.13
N SER A 251 22.32 2.40 2.47
CA SER A 251 23.73 2.46 2.89
C SER A 251 24.35 3.84 2.64
N VAL A 252 25.38 4.20 3.41
CA VAL A 252 26.16 5.44 3.17
C VAL A 252 26.62 5.54 1.71
N ASP A 253 27.08 4.42 1.14
CA ASP A 253 27.53 4.37 -0.26
C ASP A 253 26.40 4.70 -1.24
N ARG A 254 25.18 4.23 -0.97
CA ARG A 254 24.00 4.54 -1.81
C ARG A 254 23.54 5.98 -1.66
N ILE A 255 23.61 6.54 -0.45
CA ILE A 255 23.25 7.94 -0.18
C ILE A 255 24.25 8.86 -0.91
N ALA A 256 25.55 8.58 -0.79
CA ALA A 256 26.59 9.33 -1.49
C ALA A 256 26.45 9.21 -3.02
N ALA A 257 26.14 8.01 -3.53
CA ALA A 257 25.90 7.79 -4.96
C ALA A 257 24.68 8.56 -5.48
N GLU A 258 23.58 8.63 -4.73
CA GLU A 258 22.38 9.40 -5.08
C GLU A 258 22.69 10.90 -5.23
N LEU A 259 23.60 11.42 -4.40
CA LEU A 259 24.05 12.81 -4.42
C LEU A 259 25.25 13.05 -5.35
N ARG A 260 25.76 12.00 -6.01
CA ARG A 260 26.97 12.03 -6.85
C ARG A 260 28.20 12.57 -6.13
N VAL A 261 28.34 12.27 -4.85
CA VAL A 261 29.48 12.64 -4.01
C VAL A 261 30.23 11.41 -3.53
N THR A 262 31.43 11.62 -2.99
CA THR A 262 32.22 10.55 -2.41
C THR A 262 31.70 10.17 -1.03
N LYS A 263 32.01 8.94 -0.60
CA LYS A 263 31.75 8.49 0.77
C LYS A 263 32.44 9.40 1.81
N GLY A 264 33.60 9.95 1.49
CA GLY A 264 34.32 10.91 2.34
C GLY A 264 33.50 12.17 2.61
N SER A 265 32.77 12.68 1.60
CA SER A 265 31.86 13.82 1.76
C SER A 265 30.77 13.58 2.81
N PHE A 266 30.30 12.33 2.96
CA PHE A 266 29.32 11.99 4.00
C PHE A 266 29.91 12.12 5.41
N TYR A 267 31.11 11.58 5.60
CA TYR A 267 31.78 11.56 6.90
C TYR A 267 32.29 12.92 7.37
N HIS A 268 32.27 13.94 6.51
CA HIS A 268 32.48 15.33 6.93
C HIS A 268 31.29 15.92 7.70
N HIS A 269 30.09 15.33 7.57
CA HIS A 269 28.87 15.84 8.19
C HIS A 269 28.25 14.90 9.22
N LEU A 270 28.44 13.59 9.06
CA LEU A 270 27.78 12.55 9.88
C LEU A 270 28.76 11.40 10.15
N GLU A 271 28.86 10.94 11.39
CA GLU A 271 29.79 9.86 11.77
C GLU A 271 29.28 8.50 11.29
N GLY A 272 27.95 8.35 11.24
CA GLY A 272 27.32 7.10 10.86
C GLY A 272 25.94 7.29 10.23
N LYS A 273 25.43 6.18 9.72
CA LYS A 273 24.07 6.12 9.18
C LYS A 273 23.00 6.29 10.27
N ASP A 274 23.29 5.90 11.51
CA ASP A 274 22.37 6.04 12.62
C ASP A 274 22.11 7.52 12.97
N ASP A 275 23.09 8.40 12.72
CA ASP A 275 22.95 9.85 12.90
C ASP A 275 21.88 10.46 11.97
N LEU A 276 21.62 9.83 10.82
CA LEU A 276 20.54 10.25 9.90
C LEU A 276 19.13 10.04 10.47
N VAL A 277 19.00 9.14 11.46
CA VAL A 277 17.72 8.84 12.11
C VAL A 277 17.52 9.70 13.36
N LEU A 278 18.62 10.16 13.96
CA LEU A 278 18.64 10.95 15.18
C LEU A 278 18.59 12.47 14.93
N ALA A 279 19.02 12.93 13.75
CA ALA A 279 18.96 14.32 13.30
C ALA A 279 17.57 14.72 12.80
#